data_AF-A0A2A2V7A5-F1
#
_entry.id   AF-A0A2A2V7A5-F1
#
_cell.length_a   1.000
_cell.length_b   1.000
_cell.length_c   1.000
_cell.angle_alpha   90.00
_cell.angle_beta   90.00
_cell.angle_gamma   90.00
#
_symmetry.space_group_name_H-M   'P 1'
#
loop_
_entity.id
_entity.type
_entity.pdbx_description
1 polymer ?
#
loop_
_entity_poly.entity_id
_entity_poly.type
_entity_poly.pdbx_seq_one_letter_code
_entity_poly.pdbx_strand_id
1 'polypeptide(L)' 'MILREHVQAEAELVGRAAVLTDGTALTVEGVFLDESHGLRISIAGHIGKWPISTIRMLQP' A
#
# COMPACT_ATOMS: atom_id res chain seq x y z
N MET A 1 -9.66 15.12 4.16
CA MET A 1 -8.36 15.81 3.93
C MET A 1 -7.38 14.77 3.39
N ILE A 2 -7.67 14.22 2.22
CA ILE A 2 -7.10 12.93 1.78
C ILE A 2 -5.63 13.03 1.35
N LEU A 3 -5.17 14.24 1.01
CA LEU A 3 -3.77 14.48 0.65
C LEU A 3 -2.80 14.27 1.83
N ARG A 4 -3.22 14.54 3.07
CA ARG A 4 -2.36 14.28 4.24
C ARG A 4 -2.21 12.79 4.53
N GLU A 5 -3.31 12.06 4.43
CA GLU A 5 -3.35 10.60 4.61
C GLU A 5 -2.50 9.90 3.53
N HIS A 6 -2.53 10.40 2.29
CA HIS A 6 -1.67 9.92 1.20
C HIS A 6 -0.18 10.17 1.48
N VAL A 7 0.21 11.40 1.78
CA VAL A 7 1.62 11.74 2.06
C VAL A 7 2.17 10.96 3.26
N GLN A 8 1.37 10.81 4.32
CA GLN A 8 1.77 10.04 5.48
C GLN A 8 1.93 8.55 5.14
N ALA A 9 0.97 7.96 4.44
CA ALA A 9 1.05 6.57 4.02
C ALA A 9 2.23 6.31 3.08
N GLU A 10 2.53 7.23 2.17
CA GLU A 10 3.70 7.12 1.28
C GLU A 10 5.01 7.10 2.08
N ALA A 11 5.17 8.01 3.05
CA ALA A 11 6.34 8.06 3.92
C ALA A 11 6.48 6.83 4.83
N GLU A 12 5.37 6.26 5.29
CA GLU A 12 5.37 5.10 6.19
C GLU A 12 5.58 3.78 5.47
N LEU A 13 5.02 3.63 4.26
CA LEU A 13 4.88 2.33 3.59
C LEU A 13 5.91 2.10 2.48
N VAL A 14 6.29 3.12 1.70
CA VAL A 14 7.21 2.90 0.57
C VAL A 14 8.56 2.40 1.07
N GLY A 15 9.06 1.32 0.47
CA GLY A 15 10.28 0.64 0.90
C GLY A 15 10.11 -0.34 2.07
N ARG A 16 8.90 -0.44 2.68
CA ARG A 16 8.58 -1.47 3.67
C ARG A 16 8.18 -2.79 3.00
N ALA A 17 8.25 -3.88 3.77
CA ALA A 17 7.76 -5.17 3.35
C ALA A 17 6.23 -5.27 3.50
N ALA A 18 5.54 -5.70 2.45
CA ALA A 18 4.20 -6.24 2.47
C ALA A 18 4.28 -7.78 2.48
N VAL A 19 3.60 -8.41 3.44
CA VAL A 19 3.53 -9.87 3.54
C VAL A 19 2.21 -10.33 2.91
N LEU A 20 2.31 -11.14 1.87
CA LEU A 20 1.19 -11.74 1.18
C LEU A 20 0.63 -12.93 1.97
N THR A 21 -0.58 -13.38 1.62
CA THR A 21 -1.27 -14.49 2.31
C THR A 21 -0.57 -15.84 2.17
N ASP A 22 0.30 -15.98 1.17
CA ASP A 22 1.14 -17.16 0.96
C ASP A 22 2.45 -17.11 1.79
N GLY A 23 2.67 -16.05 2.57
CA GLY A 23 3.88 -15.83 3.36
C GLY A 23 5.01 -15.13 2.60
N THR A 24 4.82 -14.81 1.31
CA THR A 24 5.82 -14.09 0.52
C THR A 24 5.91 -12.64 0.98
N ALA A 25 7.12 -12.18 1.30
CA ALA A 25 7.39 -10.78 1.61
C ALA A 25 7.95 -10.06 0.38
N LEU A 26 7.30 -8.97 -0.02
CA LEU A 26 7.71 -8.12 -1.14
C LEU A 26 7.71 -6.65 -0.72
N THR A 27 8.40 -5.80 -1.48
CA THR A 27 8.54 -4.39 -1.13
C THR A 27 7.37 -3.56 -1.66
N VAL A 28 6.82 -2.67 -0.84
CA VAL A 28 5.87 -1.64 -1.31
C VAL A 28 6.63 -0.62 -2.15
N GLU A 29 6.19 -0.43 -3.38
CA GLU A 29 6.85 0.43 -4.36
C GLU A 29 6.20 1.83 -4.45
N GLY A 30 4.91 1.94 -4.16
CA GLY A 30 4.20 3.22 -4.24
C GLY A 30 2.83 3.19 -3.56
N VAL A 31 2.32 4.37 -3.21
CA VAL A 31 0.98 4.58 -2.63
C VAL A 31 0.17 5.49 -3.53
N PHE A 32 -1.10 5.15 -3.77
CA PHE A 32 -1.99 5.83 -4.70
C PHE A 32 -3.36 6.08 -4.09
N LEU A 33 -4.01 7.14 -4.53
CA LEU A 33 -5.43 7.38 -4.26
C LEU A 33 -6.29 6.65 -5.30
N ASP A 34 -7.44 6.14 -4.86
CA ASP A 34 -8.49 5.67 -5.74
C ASP A 34 -9.68 6.61 -5.84
N GLU A 35 -10.60 6.30 -6.75
CA GLU A 35 -11.77 7.12 -7.08
C GLU A 35 -12.73 7.32 -5.90
N SER A 36 -12.64 6.47 -4.87
CA SER A 36 -13.41 6.58 -3.63
C SER A 36 -12.66 7.29 -2.50
N HIS A 37 -11.48 7.83 -2.78
CA HIS A 37 -10.53 8.39 -1.83
C HIS A 37 -9.89 7.35 -0.88
N GLY A 38 -9.86 6.08 -1.28
CA GLY A 38 -9.09 5.04 -0.59
C GLY A 38 -7.61 5.08 -0.94
N LEU A 39 -6.77 4.51 -0.08
CA LEU A 39 -5.35 4.29 -0.35
C LEU A 39 -5.11 2.90 -0.97
N ARG A 40 -4.27 2.85 -2.00
CA ARG A 40 -3.80 1.64 -2.69
C ARG A 40 -2.28 1.59 -2.68
N ILE A 41 -1.71 0.40 -2.75
CA ILE A 41 -0.27 0.20 -2.90
C ILE A 41 0.08 -0.58 -4.16
N SER A 42 1.25 -0.32 -4.73
CA SER A 42 1.93 -1.25 -5.63
C SER A 42 2.99 -2.03 -4.86
N ILE A 43 3.17 -3.30 -5.25
CA ILE A 43 4.16 -4.20 -4.67
C ILE A 43 5.16 -4.56 -5.76
N ALA A 44 6.45 -4.41 -5.48
CA ALA A 44 7.51 -4.70 -6.42
C ALA A 44 7.43 -6.16 -6.92
N GLY A 45 7.57 -6.34 -8.24
CA GLY A 45 7.45 -7.65 -8.88
C GLY A 45 6.04 -8.03 -9.32
N HIS A 46 5.02 -7.21 -9.02
CA HIS A 46 3.66 -7.36 -9.56
C HIS A 46 3.41 -6.34 -10.68
N ILE A 47 2.94 -6.82 -11.84
CA ILE A 47 2.61 -5.94 -12.96
C ILE A 47 1.26 -5.25 -12.69
N GLY A 48 1.29 -3.91 -12.58
CA GLY A 48 0.10 -3.06 -12.49
C GLY A 48 -0.27 -2.63 -11.07
N LYS A 49 -1.44 -1.98 -10.92
CA LYS A 49 -1.99 -1.53 -9.62
C LYS A 49 -2.69 -2.66 -8.84
N TRP A 50 -2.29 -3.91 -9.09
CA TRP A 50 -2.89 -5.12 -8.54
C TRP A 50 -1.86 -5.89 -7.71
N PRO A 51 -2.24 -6.47 -6.56
CA PRO A 51 -3.60 -6.56 -6.02
C PRO A 51 -4.00 -5.30 -5.25
N ILE A 52 -5.25 -4.87 -5.44
CA ILE A 52 -5.88 -3.82 -4.63
C ILE A 52 -6.14 -4.42 -3.25
N SER A 53 -5.14 -4.38 -2.37
CA SER A 53 -5.29 -4.81 -0.98
C SER A 53 -5.69 -3.62 -0.13
N THR A 54 -6.83 -3.73 0.57
CA THR A 54 -7.20 -2.77 1.62
C THR A 54 -6.15 -2.85 2.73
N ILE A 55 -5.39 -1.79 2.93
CA ILE A 55 -4.45 -1.70 4.04
C ILE A 55 -5.26 -1.51 5.31
N ARG A 56 -5.36 -2.55 6.13
CA ARG A 56 -5.90 -2.46 7.47
C ARG A 56 -4.74 -2.28 8.44
N MET A 57 -4.65 -1.10 9.03
CA MET A 57 -3.73 -0.85 10.14
C MET A 57 -4.19 -1.70 11.34
N LEU A 58 -3.40 -2.70 11.70
CA LEU A 58 -3.58 -3.42 12.97
C LEU A 58 -2.93 -2.57 14.06
N GLN A 59 -3.74 -2.03 14.97
CA GLN A 59 -3.24 -1.43 16.21
C GLN A 59 -2.86 -2.55 17.19
N PRO A 60 -1.87 -2.32 18.09
CA PRO A 60 -1.50 -3.28 19.14
C PRO A 60 -2.65 -3.55 20.12
#